data_AF-A0A100YW72-F1
#
_entry.id   AF-A0A100YW72-F1
#
_cell.length_a   1.000
_cell.length_b   1.000
_cell.length_c   1.000
_cell.angle_alpha   90.00
_cell.angle_beta   90.00
_cell.angle_gamma   90.00
#
_symmetry.space_group_name_H-M   'P 1'
#
loop_
_entity.id
_entity.type
_entity.pdbx_description
1 polymer ?
#
loop_
_entity_poly.entity_id
_entity_poly.type
_entity_poly.pdbx_seq_one_letter_code
_entity_poly.pdbx_strand_id
1 'polypeptide(L)'
;MSNTAASVQINVRMDKALRDAGDAGLAAMGVSPTQAVRAVWRLAASGPAGIDALEQLFAVTVPASGTDQSPNENPLHQGWGLFSAACGRLGLDANAAEKDATPHSSDAELLEKELLARFGGGTQ
;
A
#
# COMPACT_ATOMS: atom_id res chain seq x y z
N MET A 1 8.40 -2.81 34.98
CA MET A 1 8.65 -3.96 34.10
C MET A 1 9.57 -3.49 32.99
N SER A 2 10.86 -3.84 33.05
CA SER A 2 11.83 -3.46 32.02
C SER A 2 11.52 -4.23 30.74
N ASN A 3 10.88 -3.58 29.76
CA ASN A 3 10.64 -4.16 28.44
C ASN A 3 12.00 -4.28 27.73
N THR A 4 12.67 -5.42 27.92
CA THR A 4 13.88 -5.74 27.17
C THR A 4 13.45 -5.95 25.74
N ALA A 5 13.82 -5.03 24.84
CA ALA A 5 13.48 -5.14 23.43
C ALA A 5 14.02 -6.47 22.88
N ALA A 6 13.12 -7.43 22.67
CA ALA A 6 13.49 -8.74 22.15
C ALA A 6 14.03 -8.57 20.72
N SER A 7 15.27 -8.99 20.48
CA SER A 7 15.83 -9.02 19.14
C SER A 7 15.30 -10.22 18.37
N VAL A 8 14.64 -9.98 17.23
CA VAL A 8 14.16 -11.02 16.31
C VAL A 8 15.03 -11.04 15.06
N GLN A 9 15.30 -12.24 14.53
CA GLN A 9 16.07 -12.43 13.30
C GLN A 9 15.15 -12.56 12.09
N ILE A 10 15.58 -12.01 10.95
CA ILE A 10 14.93 -12.16 9.65
C ILE A 10 15.92 -12.87 8.73
N ASN A 11 15.49 -13.98 8.13
CA ASN A 11 16.29 -14.77 7.20
C ASN A 11 15.68 -14.67 5.80
N VAL A 12 16.49 -14.28 4.82
CA VAL A 12 16.08 -14.14 3.42
C VAL A 12 17.04 -14.95 2.55
N ARG A 13 16.52 -15.67 1.57
CA ARG A 13 17.31 -16.37 0.56
C ARG A 13 17.45 -15.48 -0.67
N MET A 14 18.65 -15.39 -1.22
CA MET A 14 18.98 -14.55 -2.37
C MET A 14 20.19 -15.12 -3.10
N ASP A 15 20.31 -14.84 -4.40
CA ASP A 15 21.47 -15.19 -5.19
C ASP A 15 22.75 -14.61 -4.60
N LYS A 16 23.80 -15.43 -4.53
CA LYS A 16 25.09 -15.01 -3.95
C LYS A 16 25.69 -13.82 -4.68
N ALA A 17 25.61 -13.80 -6.01
CA ALA A 17 26.13 -12.70 -6.81
C ALA A 17 25.38 -11.39 -6.53
N LEU A 18 24.05 -11.45 -6.38
CA LEU A 18 23.23 -10.30 -6.03
C LEU A 18 23.55 -9.79 -4.62
N ARG A 19 23.75 -10.71 -3.67
CA ARG A 19 24.20 -10.37 -2.31
C ARG A 19 25.53 -9.63 -2.34
N ASP A 20 26.55 -10.20 -2.99
CA ASP A 20 27.90 -9.65 -2.95
C ASP A 20 27.95 -8.27 -3.65
N ALA A 21 27.21 -8.10 -4.76
CA ALA A 21 27.08 -6.81 -5.43
C ALA A 21 26.35 -5.76 -4.58
N GLY A 22 25.26 -6.16 -3.91
CA GLY A 22 24.52 -5.29 -2.98
C GLY A 22 25.36 -4.88 -1.78
N ASP A 23 26.08 -5.82 -1.16
CA ASP A 23 26.98 -5.57 -0.03
C ASP A 23 28.08 -4.55 -0.42
N ALA A 24 28.65 -4.67 -1.63
CA ALA A 24 29.63 -3.71 -2.15
C ALA A 24 29.04 -2.30 -2.37
N GLY A 25 27.83 -2.21 -2.95
CA GLY A 25 27.14 -0.94 -3.17
C GLY A 25 26.79 -0.24 -1.85
N LEU A 26 26.28 -0.98 -0.87
CA LEU A 26 25.99 -0.46 0.47
C LEU A 26 27.27 -0.02 1.20
N ALA A 27 28.35 -0.80 1.10
CA ALA A 27 29.64 -0.45 1.68
C ALA A 27 30.21 0.84 1.08
N ALA A 28 30.06 1.06 -0.23
CA ALA A 28 30.46 2.30 -0.89
C ALA A 28 29.68 3.53 -0.37
N MET A 29 28.46 3.32 0.12
CA MET A 29 27.66 4.35 0.81
C MET A 29 27.95 4.48 2.31
N GLY A 30 28.83 3.64 2.88
CA GLY A 30 29.09 3.59 4.32
C GLY A 30 27.93 3.00 5.12
N VAL A 31 27.04 2.25 4.49
CA VAL A 31 25.86 1.62 5.11
C VAL A 31 26.08 0.11 5.20
N SER A 32 25.86 -0.49 6.36
CA SER A 32 25.87 -1.95 6.49
C SER A 32 24.56 -2.59 5.99
N PRO A 33 24.57 -3.85 5.53
CA PRO A 33 23.36 -4.55 5.12
C PRO A 33 22.27 -4.56 6.19
N THR A 34 22.64 -4.78 7.46
CA THR A 34 21.68 -4.76 8.58
C THR A 34 21.05 -3.38 8.79
N GLN A 35 21.80 -2.29 8.59
CA GLN A 35 21.25 -0.94 8.68
C GLN A 35 20.25 -0.66 7.56
N ALA A 36 20.56 -1.07 6.33
CA ALA A 36 19.66 -0.94 5.19
C ALA A 36 18.35 -1.70 5.43
N VAL A 37 18.41 -2.97 5.84
CA VAL A 37 17.23 -3.78 6.16
C VAL A 37 16.41 -3.15 7.29
N ARG A 38 17.04 -2.70 8.38
CA ARG A 38 16.33 -2.03 9.47
C ARG A 38 15.70 -0.70 9.03
N ALA A 39 16.29 0.03 8.09
CA ALA A 39 15.72 1.26 7.56
C ALA A 39 14.41 0.99 6.79
N VAL A 40 14.39 -0.06 5.96
CA VAL A 40 13.17 -0.51 5.26
C VAL A 40 12.07 -0.85 6.26
N TRP A 41 12.37 -1.61 7.32
CA TRP A 41 11.37 -1.96 8.34
C TRP A 41 10.88 -0.75 9.15
N ARG A 42 11.75 0.22 9.45
CA ARG A 42 11.32 1.48 10.09
C ARG A 42 10.38 2.26 9.20
N LEU A 43 10.67 2.32 7.90
CA LEU A 43 9.83 3.02 6.94
C LEU A 43 8.45 2.34 6.85
N ALA A 44 8.40 1.02 6.74
CA ALA A 44 7.15 0.25 6.76
C ALA A 44 6.34 0.48 8.06
N ALA A 45 7.01 0.62 9.20
CA ALA A 45 6.38 0.88 10.49
C ALA A 45 5.95 2.34 10.70
N SER A 46 6.27 3.25 9.78
CA SER A 46 6.00 4.69 9.92
C SER A 46 4.58 5.11 9.52
N GLY A 47 3.70 4.16 9.19
CA GLY A 47 2.32 4.44 8.78
C GLY A 47 2.20 4.77 7.28
N PRO A 48 1.07 5.38 6.84
CA PRO A 48 0.73 5.53 5.42
C PRO A 48 1.84 6.19 4.58
N ALA A 49 2.41 7.31 5.04
CA ALA A 49 3.48 7.99 4.32
C ALA A 49 4.76 7.14 4.14
N GLY A 50 5.01 6.21 5.07
CA GLY A 50 6.12 5.26 4.94
C GLY A 50 5.84 4.16 3.92
N ILE A 51 4.58 3.73 3.82
CA ILE A 51 4.14 2.79 2.77
C ILE A 51 4.26 3.45 1.39
N ASP A 52 3.78 4.69 1.23
CA ASP A 52 3.90 5.43 -0.04
C ASP A 52 5.37 5.56 -0.51
N ALA A 53 6.28 5.83 0.43
CA ALA A 53 7.71 5.91 0.14
C ALA A 53 8.32 4.55 -0.26
N LEU A 54 7.85 3.45 0.32
CA LEU A 54 8.27 2.11 -0.07
C LEU A 54 7.73 1.71 -1.44
N GLU A 55 6.49 2.07 -1.77
CA GLU A 55 5.92 1.82 -3.09
C GLU A 55 6.73 2.51 -4.20
N GLN A 56 7.12 3.77 -3.99
CA GLN A 56 7.99 4.49 -4.91
C GLN A 56 9.37 3.84 -5.02
N LEU A 57 9.96 3.42 -3.90
CA LEU A 57 11.25 2.73 -3.89
C LEU A 57 11.20 1.44 -4.71
N PHE A 58 10.16 0.62 -4.53
CA PHE A 58 10.03 -0.67 -5.19
C PHE A 58 9.70 -0.54 -6.68
N ALA A 59 8.89 0.45 -7.07
CA ALA A 59 8.56 0.72 -8.47
C ALA A 59 9.81 1.03 -9.32
N VAL A 60 10.86 1.62 -8.74
CA VAL A 60 12.13 1.91 -9.43
C VAL A 60 13.02 0.66 -9.56
N THR A 61 12.87 -0.32 -8.66
CA THR A 61 13.81 -1.46 -8.54
C THR A 61 13.41 -2.72 -9.30
N VAL A 62 12.18 -2.80 -9.82
CA VAL A 62 11.75 -3.90 -10.69
C VAL A 62 11.93 -3.43 -12.15
N PRO A 63 12.93 -3.91 -12.91
CA PRO A 63 12.94 -3.65 -14.33
C PRO A 63 11.67 -4.26 -14.92
N ALA A 64 10.91 -3.45 -15.66
CA ALA A 64 9.83 -3.95 -16.50
C ALA A 64 10.44 -4.94 -17.49
N SER A 65 10.40 -6.23 -17.15
CA SER A 65 10.75 -7.30 -18.07
C SER A 65 9.82 -7.15 -19.27
N GLY A 66 10.42 -6.83 -20.42
CA GLY A 66 9.71 -6.54 -21.64
C GLY A 66 8.81 -7.69 -22.06
N THR A 67 7.51 -7.50 -21.86
CA THR A 67 6.45 -7.82 -22.81
C THR A 67 5.33 -6.83 -22.54
N ASP A 68 4.82 -6.29 -23.63
CA ASP A 68 3.79 -5.27 -23.77
C ASP A 68 2.44 -5.67 -23.12
N GLN A 69 2.36 -5.60 -21.79
CA GLN A 69 1.10 -5.59 -21.04
C GLN A 69 1.19 -4.55 -19.91
N SER A 70 0.24 -3.62 -19.94
CA SER A 70 0.04 -2.52 -19.00
C SER A 70 0.37 -2.87 -17.54
N PRO A 71 0.96 -1.92 -16.79
CA PRO A 71 1.48 -2.17 -15.45
C PRO A 71 0.32 -2.45 -14.52
N ASN A 72 0.18 -3.71 -14.09
CA ASN A 72 -0.55 -4.17 -12.89
C ASN A 72 -1.56 -3.15 -12.35
N GLU A 73 -2.55 -2.78 -13.16
CA GLU A 73 -3.61 -1.89 -12.71
C GLU A 73 -4.47 -2.76 -11.82
N ASN A 74 -4.44 -2.49 -10.52
CA ASN A 74 -5.47 -3.02 -9.64
C ASN A 74 -6.81 -2.69 -10.33
N PRO A 75 -7.64 -3.70 -10.69
CA PRO A 75 -8.81 -3.50 -11.54
C PRO A 75 -9.80 -2.48 -10.95
N LEU A 76 -9.73 -2.25 -9.64
CA LEU A 76 -10.46 -1.18 -8.97
C LEU A 76 -9.98 0.23 -9.39
N HIS A 77 -8.67 0.45 -9.53
CA HIS A 77 -8.13 1.73 -10.00
C HIS A 77 -8.45 1.99 -11.48
N GLN A 78 -8.39 0.94 -12.31
CA GLN A 78 -8.79 1.04 -13.72
C GLN A 78 -10.29 1.36 -13.83
N GLY A 79 -11.13 0.66 -13.05
CA GLY A 79 -12.56 0.92 -12.95
C GLY A 79 -12.87 2.35 -12.47
N TRP A 80 -12.12 2.82 -11.46
CA TRP A 80 -12.24 4.19 -10.94
C TRP A 80 -11.88 5.25 -11.98
N GLY A 81 -10.83 5.02 -12.77
CA GLY A 81 -10.44 5.91 -13.88
C GLY A 81 -11.55 6.03 -14.93
N LEU A 82 -12.17 4.92 -15.32
CA LEU A 82 -13.30 4.90 -16.26
C LEU A 82 -14.53 5.63 -15.71
N PHE A 83 -14.86 5.37 -14.44
CA PHE A 83 -15.95 6.03 -13.74
C PHE A 83 -15.74 7.55 -13.65
N SER A 84 -14.56 7.97 -13.19
CA SER A 84 -14.20 9.38 -13.04
C SER A 84 -14.25 10.14 -14.36
N ALA A 85 -13.76 9.51 -15.44
CA ALA A 85 -13.85 10.08 -16.78
C ALA A 85 -15.31 10.22 -17.27
N ALA A 86 -16.19 9.27 -16.92
CA ALA A 86 -17.61 9.37 -17.24
C ALA A 86 -18.31 10.48 -16.44
N CYS A 87 -18.03 10.60 -15.15
CA CYS A 87 -18.54 11.68 -14.30
C CYS A 87 -18.12 13.06 -14.83
N GLY A 88 -16.85 13.24 -15.21
CA GLY A 88 -16.37 14.49 -15.80
C GLY A 88 -17.11 14.88 -17.08
N ARG A 89 -17.44 13.93 -17.96
CA ARG A 89 -18.25 14.18 -19.17
C ARG A 89 -19.68 14.60 -18.86
N LEU A 90 -20.22 14.18 -17.71
CA LEU A 90 -21.57 14.49 -17.26
C LEU A 90 -21.63 15.71 -16.32
N GLY A 91 -20.49 16.34 -16.02
CA GLY A 91 -20.40 17.45 -15.07
C GLY A 91 -20.58 17.03 -13.60
N LEU A 92 -20.38 15.75 -13.30
CA LEU A 92 -20.48 15.19 -11.95
C LEU A 92 -19.10 15.14 -11.29
N ASP A 93 -19.05 15.42 -9.98
CA ASP A 93 -17.81 15.35 -9.19
C ASP A 93 -17.57 13.92 -8.71
N ALA A 94 -16.60 13.23 -9.32
CA ALA A 94 -16.22 11.87 -8.94
C ALA A 94 -15.62 11.80 -7.53
N ASN A 95 -15.00 12.87 -7.03
CA ASN A 95 -14.40 12.90 -5.69
C ASN A 95 -15.46 12.91 -4.57
N ALA A 96 -16.70 13.32 -4.89
CA ALA A 96 -17.82 13.20 -3.96
C ALA A 96 -18.19 11.73 -3.71
N ALA A 97 -18.09 10.88 -4.75
CA ALA A 97 -18.33 9.45 -4.63
C ALA A 97 -17.19 8.72 -3.89
N GLU A 98 -15.95 9.20 -4.01
CA GLU A 98 -14.79 8.63 -3.30
C GLU A 98 -14.89 8.82 -1.78
N LYS A 99 -15.41 9.97 -1.33
CA LYS A 99 -15.62 10.28 0.09
C LYS A 99 -16.68 9.41 0.76
N ASP A 100 -17.66 8.92 -0.02
CA ASP A 100 -18.73 8.04 0.46
C ASP A 100 -18.32 6.56 0.40
N ALA A 101 -17.31 6.24 -0.42
CA ALA A 101 -16.68 4.93 -0.51
C ALA A 101 -15.69 4.72 0.63
N THR A 102 -16.14 4.76 1.89
CA THR A 102 -15.30 4.34 3.03
C THR A 102 -15.04 2.82 2.93
N PRO A 103 -13.81 2.37 2.67
CA PRO A 103 -13.53 0.95 2.44
C PRO A 103 -13.15 0.28 3.75
N HIS A 104 -14.07 0.17 4.71
CA HIS A 104 -13.87 -0.64 5.91
C HIS A 104 -15.11 -1.38 6.42
N SER A 105 -16.29 -1.12 5.85
CA SER A 105 -17.51 -1.81 6.24
C SER A 105 -17.65 -3.10 5.46
N SER A 106 -17.74 -4.24 6.15
CA SER A 106 -18.21 -5.48 5.56
C SER A 106 -19.65 -5.34 5.03
N ASP A 107 -20.06 -6.19 4.07
CA ASP A 107 -21.43 -6.20 3.52
C ASP A 107 -22.51 -6.25 4.62
N ALA A 108 -22.20 -6.92 5.73
CA ALA A 108 -23.08 -7.01 6.90
C ALA A 108 -23.25 -5.65 7.62
N GLU A 109 -22.16 -4.90 7.79
CA GLU A 109 -22.19 -3.57 8.43
C GLU A 109 -22.88 -2.54 7.53
N LEU A 110 -22.74 -2.65 6.21
CA LEU A 110 -23.47 -1.82 5.25
C LEU A 110 -24.98 -2.11 5.30
N LEU A 111 -25.36 -3.39 5.37
CA LEU A 111 -26.76 -3.80 5.50
C LEU A 111 -27.36 -3.29 6.82
N GLU A 112 -26.64 -3.44 7.93
CA GLU A 112 -27.08 -2.95 9.24
C GLU A 112 -27.26 -1.43 9.25
N LYS A 113 -26.33 -0.67 8.66
CA LYS A 113 -26.43 0.78 8.52
C LYS A 113 -27.66 1.20 7.69
N GLU A 114 -27.93 0.53 6.58
CA GLU A 114 -29.12 0.79 5.75
C GLU A 114 -30.42 0.45 6.48
N LEU A 115 -30.46 -0.67 7.21
CA LEU A 115 -31.62 -1.06 7.99
C LEU A 115 -31.89 -0.06 9.13
N LEU A 116 -30.85 0.42 9.81
CA LEU A 116 -30.95 1.47 10.82
C LEU A 116 -31.43 2.79 10.23
N ALA A 117 -30.93 3.19 9.05
CA ALA A 117 -31.36 4.42 8.39
C ALA A 117 -32.84 4.38 7.96
N ARG A 118 -33.33 3.21 7.53
CA ARG A 118 -34.70 3.03 7.03
C ARG A 118 -35.73 2.73 8.12
N PHE A 119 -35.32 2.05 9.19
CA PHE A 119 -36.24 1.51 10.19
C PHE A 119 -35.86 1.82 11.65
N GLY A 120 -34.68 2.40 11.90
CA GLY A 120 -34.20 2.72 13.25
C GLY A 120 -34.83 3.97 13.90
N GLY A 121 -35.70 4.68 13.18
CA GLY A 121 -36.40 5.88 13.68
C GLY A 121 -37.66 5.61 14.50
N GLY A 122 -37.81 4.42 15.10
CA GLY A 122 -39.02 4.00 15.79
C GLY A 122 -38.81 3.73 17.28
N THR A 123 -38.53 4.74 18.09
CA THR A 123 -38.90 4.74 19.52
C THR A 123 -39.11 6.19 19.99
N GLN A 124 -40.37 6.60 20.04
CA GLN A 124 -40.86 7.55 21.04
C GLN A 124 -42.06 6.90 21.71
#